data_AF-A0A386C7H4-F1
#
_entry.id   AF-A0A386C7H4-F1
#
_cell.length_a   1.000
_cell.length_b   1.000
_cell.length_c   1.000
_cell.angle_alpha   90.00
_cell.angle_beta   90.00
_cell.angle_gamma   90.00
#
_symmetry.space_group_name_H-M   'P 1'
#
loop_
_entity.id
_entity.type
_entity.pdbx_description
1 polymer ?
#
loop_
_entity_poly.entity_id
_entity_poly.type
_entity_poly.pdbx_seq_one_letter_code
_entity_poly.pdbx_strand_id
1 'polypeptide(L)' 'DEPTGNLDAGSAQDVLSLLSRLNKEFGKTIVMVTHDPHAAHFASKARHLEKGELLPEGQVPADWSVSAKA' A
#
# COMPACT_ATOMS: atom_id res chain seq x y z
N ASP A 1 -1.01 -3.01 10.38
CA ASP A 1 -2.41 -3.26 10.01
C ASP A 1 -3.08 -1.90 9.97
N GLU A 2 -3.58 -1.50 8.80
CA GLU A 2 -4.14 -0.18 8.49
C GLU A 2 -3.46 1.03 9.19
N PRO A 3 -2.24 1.42 8.77
CA PRO A 3 -1.43 2.41 9.49
C PRO A 3 -1.96 3.85 9.44
N THR A 4 -2.97 4.13 8.60
CA THR A 4 -3.48 5.48 8.32
C THR A 4 -4.95 5.69 8.69
N GLY A 5 -5.68 4.67 9.15
CA GLY A 5 -7.15 4.72 9.29
C GLY A 5 -7.67 5.79 10.27
N ASN A 6 -6.88 6.18 11.27
CA ASN A 6 -7.24 7.17 12.29
C ASN A 6 -6.50 8.51 12.15
N LEU A 7 -5.85 8.75 11.02
CA LEU A 7 -5.04 9.95 10.78
C LEU A 7 -5.77 10.91 9.85
N ASP A 8 -5.52 12.21 10.03
CA ASP A 8 -5.86 13.19 9.00
C ASP A 8 -5.00 12.97 7.74
N ALA A 9 -5.42 13.56 6.62
CA ALA A 9 -4.76 13.35 5.34
C ALA A 9 -3.26 13.73 5.34
N GLY A 10 -2.86 14.77 6.08
CA GLY A 10 -1.47 15.19 6.18
C GLY A 10 -0.65 14.18 6.98
N SER A 11 -1.14 13.80 8.17
CA SER A 11 -0.49 12.79 9.00
C SER A 11 -0.39 11.42 8.30
N ALA A 12 -1.42 11.02 7.55
CA ALA A 12 -1.40 9.80 6.76
C ALA A 12 -0.33 9.84 5.67
N GLN A 13 -0.20 10.96 4.97
CA GLN A 13 0.83 11.18 3.95
C GLN A 13 2.24 11.05 4.51
N ASP A 14 2.49 11.61 5.70
CA ASP A 14 3.80 11.55 6.36
C ASP A 14 4.17 10.11 6.75
N VAL A 15 3.23 9.36 7.31
CA VAL A 15 3.42 7.94 7.66
C VAL A 15 3.71 7.11 6.41
N LEU A 16 2.92 7.24 5.34
CA LEU A 16 3.14 6.50 4.10
C LEU A 16 4.48 6.86 3.43
N SER A 17 4.86 8.14 3.49
CA SER A 17 6.15 8.61 2.98
C SER A 17 7.32 8.00 3.76
N LEU A 18 7.22 7.94 5.09
CA LEU A 18 8.21 7.29 5.95
C LEU A 18 8.33 5.78 5.63
N LEU A 19 7.21 5.07 5.49
CA LEU A 19 7.23 3.64 5.15
C LEU A 19 7.85 3.39 3.77
N SER A 20 7.51 4.21 2.77
CA SER A 20 8.13 4.17 1.43
C SER A 20 9.64 4.42 1.51
N ARG A 21 10.08 5.37 2.34
CA ARG A 21 11.50 5.66 2.57
C ARG A 21 12.24 4.49 3.20
N LEU A 22 11.67 3.88 4.24
CA LEU A 22 12.23 2.67 4.88
C LEU A 22 12.37 1.52 3.87
N ASN A 23 11.40 1.36 2.97
CA ASN A 23 11.48 0.35 1.92
C ASN A 23 12.58 0.64 0.90
N LYS A 24 12.63 1.86 0.37
CA LYS A 24 13.51 2.22 -0.76
C LYS A 24 14.96 2.51 -0.34
N GLU A 25 15.16 3.24 0.74
CA GLU A 25 16.49 3.69 1.17
C GLU A 25 17.16 2.70 2.12
N PHE A 26 16.38 2.00 2.95
CA PHE A 26 16.90 1.14 4.01
C PHE A 26 16.66 -0.36 3.74
N GLY A 27 16.11 -0.70 2.55
CA GLY A 27 15.89 -2.07 2.11
C GLY A 27 14.92 -2.86 2.99
N LYS A 28 14.02 -2.19 3.74
CA LYS A 28 13.07 -2.88 4.62
C LYS A 28 11.92 -3.45 3.81
N THR A 29 11.55 -4.70 4.09
CA THR A 29 10.29 -5.26 3.57
C THR A 29 9.13 -4.74 4.41
N ILE A 30 8.18 -4.08 3.75
CA ILE A 30 6.96 -3.56 4.38
C ILE A 30 5.78 -4.33 3.82
N VAL A 31 4.95 -4.88 4.70
CA VAL A 31 3.64 -5.44 4.37
C VAL A 31 2.60 -4.57 5.03
N MET A 32 1.69 -4.03 4.23
CA MET A 32 0.64 -3.12 4.68
C MET A 32 -0.70 -3.66 4.24
N VAL A 33 -1.65 -3.67 5.17
CA VAL A 33 -3.07 -3.86 4.90
C VAL A 33 -3.69 -2.48 4.94
N THR A 34 -4.57 -2.19 3.99
CA THR A 34 -5.29 -0.92 3.90
C THR A 34 -6.60 -1.14 3.19
N HIS A 35 -7.58 -0.25 3.39
CA HIS A 35 -8.77 -0.08 2.56
C HIS A 35 -8.70 1.20 1.69
N ASP A 36 -7.61 1.96 1.79
CA ASP A 36 -7.38 3.21 1.06
C ASP A 36 -6.56 2.96 -0.23
N PRO A 37 -7.13 3.21 -1.43
CA PRO A 37 -6.40 3.09 -2.69
C PRO A 37 -5.19 4.04 -2.79
N HIS A 38 -5.22 5.20 -2.14
CA HIS A 38 -4.09 6.13 -2.13
C HIS A 38 -2.86 5.52 -1.47
N ALA A 39 -3.03 4.87 -0.32
CA ALA A 39 -1.98 4.12 0.35
C ALA A 39 -1.38 3.00 -0.53
N ALA A 40 -2.18 2.35 -1.37
CA ALA A 40 -1.70 1.31 -2.28
C ALA A 40 -0.65 1.84 -3.27
N HIS A 41 -0.75 3.10 -3.72
CA HIS A 41 0.22 3.72 -4.64
C HIS A 41 1.64 3.86 -4.08
N PHE A 42 1.82 3.76 -2.75
CA PHE A 42 3.14 3.75 -2.12
C PHE A 42 3.83 2.38 -2.18
N ALA A 43 3.06 1.33 -2.44
CA ALA A 43 3.58 -0.03 -2.51
C ALA A 43 4.23 -0.31 -3.87
N SER A 44 5.19 -1.24 -3.87
CA SER A 44 5.76 -1.79 -5.11
C SER A 44 4.87 -2.85 -5.75
N LYS A 45 4.00 -3.47 -4.96
CA LYS A 45 3.05 -4.51 -5.36
C LYS A 45 1.76 -4.37 -4.55
N ALA A 46 0.63 -4.63 -5.19
CA ALA A 46 -0.67 -4.72 -4.53
C ALA A 46 -1.24 -6.13 -4.72
N ARG A 47 -1.87 -6.68 -3.67
CA ARG A 47 -2.61 -7.94 -3.72
C ARG A 47 -4.00 -7.70 -3.14
N HIS A 48 -4.99 -8.34 -3.73
CA HIS A 48 -6.38 -8.24 -3.29
C HIS A 48 -6.77 -9.51 -2.53
N LEU A 49 -7.27 -9.32 -1.31
CA LEU A 49 -7.85 -10.38 -0.50
C LEU A 49 -9.37 -10.23 -0.51
N GLU A 50 -10.09 -11.22 -1.01
CA GLU A 50 -11.55 -11.20 -1.07
C GLU A 50 -12.10 -12.46 -0.40
N LYS A 51 -12.99 -12.30 0.58
CA LYS A 51 -13.66 -13.41 1.30
C LYS A 51 -12.69 -14.48 1.83
N GLY A 52 -11.49 -14.06 2.25
CA GLY A 52 -10.45 -14.94 2.78
C GLY A 52 -9.55 -15.59 1.72
N GLU A 53 -9.78 -15.32 0.44
CA GLU A 53 -8.96 -15.81 -0.66
C GLU A 53 -8.06 -14.70 -1.20
N LEU A 54 -6.76 -15.00 -1.33
CA LEU A 54 -5.80 -14.08 -1.93
C LEU A 54 -5.84 -14.26 -3.44
N LEU A 55 -6.40 -13.28 -4.14
CA LEU A 55 -6.59 -13.36 -5.59
C LEU A 55 -5.23 -13.38 -6.33
N PRO A 56 -5.20 -13.93 -7.56
CA PRO A 56 -4.01 -13.90 -8.42
C PRO A 56 -3.44 -12.50 -8.62
N GLU A 57 -2.14 -12.42 -8.93
CA GLU A 57 -1.50 -11.13 -9.23
C GLU A 57 -2.17 -10.44 -10.43
N GLY A 58 -2.27 -9.11 -10.37
CA GLY A 58 -2.95 -8.30 -11.39
C GLY A 58 -4.48 -8.21 -11.23
N GLN A 59 -5.10 -9.01 -10.34
CA GLN A 59 -6.53 -8.90 -10.01
C GLN A 59 -6.76 -7.94 -8.83
N VAL A 60 -6.37 -6.68 -9.00
CA VAL A 60 -6.68 -5.59 -8.06
C VAL A 60 -7.75 -4.68 -8.67
N PRO A 61 -8.59 -4.03 -7.86
CA PRO A 61 -9.49 -3.00 -8.36
C PRO A 61 -8.72 -1.90 -9.13
N ALA A 62 -9.35 -1.28 -10.12
CA ALA A 62 -8.67 -0.35 -11.03
C ALA A 62 -8.07 0.88 -10.31
N ASP A 63 -8.73 1.36 -9.27
CA ASP A 63 -8.30 2.46 -8.39
C ASP A 63 -7.14 2.08 -7.45
N TRP A 64 -6.79 0.79 -7.37
CA TRP A 64 -5.69 0.23 -6.58
C TRP A 64 -4.48 -0.13 -7.42
N SER A 65 -4.51 0.17 -8.72
CA SER A 65 -3.42 -0.18 -9.61
C SER A 65 -2.13 0.53 -9.17
N VAL A 66 -1.18 -0.25 -8.69
CA VAL A 66 0.19 0.23 -8.47
C VAL A 66 0.84 0.46 -9.82
N SER A 67 1.27 1.70 -10.09
CA SER A 67 2.10 2.00 -11.24
C SER A 67 3.42 1.23 -11.10
N ALA A 68 3.62 0.24 -11.96
CA ALA A 68 4.90 -0.45 -12.09
C ALA A 68 5.97 0.60 -12.42
N LYS A 69 6.86 0.87 -11.47
CA LYS A 69 8.08 1.62 -11.76
C LYS A 69 9.13 0.63 -12.28
N ALA A 70 9.57 0.88 -13.52
CA ALA A 70 10.76 0.30 -14.13
C ALA A 70 12.02 0.57 -13.29
#